data_AF-A0A835HCL4-F1
#
_entry.id   AF-A0A835HCL4-F1
#
_cell.length_a   1.000
_cell.length_b   1.000
_cell.length_c   1.000
_cell.angle_alpha   90.00
_cell.angle_beta   90.00
_cell.angle_gamma   90.00
#
_symmetry.space_group_name_H-M   'P 1'
#
loop_
_entity.id
_entity.type
_entity.pdbx_description
1 polymer ?
#
loop_
_entity_poly.entity_id
_entity_poly.type
_entity_poly.pdbx_seq_one_letter_code
_entity_poly.pdbx_strand_id
1 'polypeptide(L)'
;MLLRTGNFLSVSRKWSSSDKLSLEFPISLRTEAISDDRPESASIQAILYGPYLLAGLSSGDWDLKTGTNTSQLDWITAIPPSYNSQLISLQQQSSNETFVLMNSNNTITMEKMPESGTDAALQATFRFVSENLNSSENSFIGKTVMMEPFDLPGLLVVQQGKNQTLAVGDTEGSSMFRVVKGLDGKGTVSLESVSQKGCFLYTGVNYKAGTKIKLSCQSGLKDAAFPQATSFKLSKGLSEYHPISFVANGAKRKFLLMPLLSMRDESYTVYFSRGA
;
A
#
# COMPACT_ATOMS: atom_id res chain seq x y z
N MET A 1 -35.54 -3.18 18.13
CA MET A 1 -35.86 -1.80 18.59
C MET A 1 -35.17 -0.84 17.63
N LEU A 2 -35.92 -0.06 16.85
CA LEU A 2 -35.34 0.92 15.91
C LEU A 2 -35.01 2.20 16.69
N LEU A 3 -33.73 2.59 16.71
CA LEU A 3 -33.28 3.82 17.33
C LEU A 3 -33.42 4.99 16.35
N ARG A 4 -33.87 6.15 16.83
CA ARG A 4 -33.77 7.41 16.10
C ARG A 4 -32.39 7.99 16.33
N THR A 5 -31.79 8.55 15.28
CA THR A 5 -30.51 9.29 15.35
C THR A 5 -30.55 10.34 16.46
N GLY A 6 -29.45 10.47 17.21
CA GLY A 6 -29.30 11.43 18.31
C GLY A 6 -29.90 11.02 19.66
N ASN A 7 -30.39 9.78 19.82
CA ASN A 7 -30.93 9.28 21.09
C ASN A 7 -30.09 8.15 21.69
N PHE A 8 -30.09 8.03 23.02
CA PHE A 8 -29.43 6.95 23.74
C PHE A 8 -30.35 5.73 23.87
N LEU A 9 -29.80 4.53 23.65
CA LEU A 9 -30.47 3.28 24.03
C LEU A 9 -30.26 3.04 25.53
N SER A 10 -31.32 3.18 26.32
CA SER A 10 -31.28 2.85 27.76
C SER A 10 -31.76 1.41 28.00
N VAL A 11 -30.96 0.62 28.71
CA VAL A 11 -31.31 -0.75 29.14
C VAL A 11 -31.46 -0.76 30.66
N SER A 12 -32.71 -0.63 31.14
CA SER A 12 -33.03 -0.57 32.57
C SER A 12 -33.53 -1.93 33.09
N ARG A 13 -32.70 -2.64 33.85
CA ARG A 13 -33.05 -3.88 34.57
C ARG A 13 -32.26 -3.98 35.88
N LYS A 14 -32.71 -4.84 36.81
CA LYS A 14 -31.86 -5.28 37.93
C LYS A 14 -30.82 -6.25 37.37
N TRP A 15 -29.54 -5.90 37.52
CA TRP A 15 -28.42 -6.68 37.02
C TRP A 15 -27.95 -7.68 38.08
N SER A 16 -27.61 -8.89 37.64
CA SER A 16 -26.95 -9.94 38.42
C SER A 16 -25.53 -10.18 37.91
N SER A 17 -24.68 -10.84 38.72
CA SER A 17 -23.28 -11.11 38.35
C SER A 17 -23.11 -12.01 37.13
N SER A 18 -24.14 -12.77 36.73
CA SER A 18 -24.13 -13.65 35.55
C SER A 18 -24.77 -13.03 34.31
N ASP A 19 -25.31 -11.81 34.41
CA ASP A 19 -25.97 -11.16 33.28
C ASP A 19 -24.96 -10.76 32.19
N LYS A 20 -25.34 -10.96 30.93
CA LYS A 20 -24.57 -10.53 29.76
C LYS A 20 -25.41 -9.59 28.91
N LEU A 21 -24.83 -8.47 28.52
CA LEU A 21 -25.38 -7.58 27.49
C LEU A 21 -24.60 -7.80 26.20
N SER A 22 -25.28 -8.28 25.17
CA SER A 22 -24.72 -8.36 23.82
C SER A 22 -25.29 -7.25 22.97
N LEU A 23 -24.43 -6.51 22.27
CA LEU A 23 -24.81 -5.46 21.32
C LEU A 23 -24.41 -5.91 19.92
N GLU A 24 -25.35 -5.87 18.99
CA GLU A 24 -25.10 -6.14 17.59
C GLU A 24 -25.33 -4.84 16.81
N PHE A 25 -24.27 -4.32 16.23
CA PHE A 25 -24.33 -3.12 15.40
C PHE A 25 -24.29 -3.56 13.94
N PRO A 26 -25.31 -3.21 13.13
CA PRO A 26 -25.26 -3.43 11.70
C PRO A 26 -24.29 -2.43 11.07
N ILE A 27 -22.99 -2.75 11.12
CA ILE A 27 -21.94 -1.97 10.46
C ILE A 27 -21.76 -2.59 9.07
N SER A 28 -22.24 -1.87 8.06
CA SER A 28 -22.10 -2.29 6.67
C SER A 28 -21.44 -1.19 5.84
N LEU A 29 -20.83 -1.62 4.75
CA LEU A 29 -20.41 -0.73 3.69
C LEU A 29 -21.65 -0.25 2.92
N ARG A 30 -21.69 1.03 2.58
CA ARG A 30 -22.74 1.63 1.75
C ARG A 30 -22.20 2.84 1.00
N THR A 31 -22.92 3.26 -0.02
CA THR A 31 -22.69 4.55 -0.66
C THR A 31 -23.86 5.50 -0.40
N GLU A 32 -23.57 6.79 -0.29
CA GLU A 32 -24.57 7.84 -0.11
C GLU A 32 -24.33 8.92 -1.16
N ALA A 33 -25.41 9.38 -1.82
CA ALA A 33 -25.33 10.53 -2.71
C ALA A 33 -25.08 11.80 -1.89
N ILE A 34 -24.35 12.75 -2.46
CA ILE A 34 -24.19 14.06 -1.82
C ILE A 34 -25.51 14.84 -1.87
N SER A 35 -25.79 15.61 -0.82
CA SER A 35 -26.98 16.49 -0.76
C SER A 35 -26.77 17.74 -1.61
N ASP A 36 -26.66 17.55 -2.92
CA ASP A 36 -26.47 18.60 -3.90
C ASP A 36 -27.34 18.32 -5.13
N ASP A 37 -28.32 19.19 -5.37
CA ASP A 37 -29.36 18.99 -6.39
C ASP A 37 -28.89 19.35 -7.81
N ARG A 38 -27.63 19.78 -7.98
CA ARG A 38 -27.11 20.15 -9.29
C ARG A 38 -26.91 18.91 -10.16
N PRO A 39 -27.26 18.93 -11.47
CA PRO A 39 -27.16 17.76 -12.34
C PRO A 39 -25.74 17.16 -12.41
N GLU A 40 -24.70 17.99 -12.33
CA GLU A 40 -23.30 17.54 -12.31
C GLU A 40 -22.91 16.75 -11.05
N SER A 41 -23.67 16.91 -9.97
CA SER A 41 -23.45 16.25 -8.68
C SER A 41 -24.18 14.91 -8.56
N ALA A 42 -25.08 14.59 -9.50
CA ALA A 42 -25.98 13.45 -9.40
C ALA A 42 -25.27 12.08 -9.40
N SER A 43 -24.09 11.97 -10.02
CA SER A 43 -23.28 10.75 -10.04
C SER A 43 -22.29 10.65 -8.88
N ILE A 44 -22.20 11.68 -8.03
CA ILE A 44 -21.19 11.80 -6.99
C ILE A 44 -21.69 11.11 -5.71
N GLN A 45 -20.86 10.23 -5.17
CA GLN A 45 -21.17 9.47 -3.96
C GLN A 45 -20.03 9.47 -2.96
N ALA A 46 -20.40 9.48 -1.68
CA ALA A 46 -19.53 9.13 -0.57
C ALA A 46 -19.60 7.62 -0.30
N ILE A 47 -18.51 7.06 0.22
CA ILE A 47 -18.45 5.65 0.67
C ILE A 47 -18.37 5.65 2.19
N LEU A 48 -19.24 4.90 2.86
CA LEU A 48 -19.29 4.80 4.32
C LEU A 48 -19.20 3.35 4.78
N TYR A 49 -18.51 3.14 5.90
CA TYR A 49 -18.55 1.90 6.67
C TYR A 49 -19.11 2.18 8.05
N GLY A 50 -20.40 1.84 8.27
CA GLY A 50 -21.13 2.29 9.45
C GLY A 50 -21.08 3.83 9.61
N PRO A 51 -20.60 4.39 10.72
CA PRO A 51 -20.49 5.84 10.91
C PRO A 51 -19.24 6.45 10.26
N TYR A 52 -18.33 5.66 9.71
CA TYR A 52 -17.06 6.16 9.17
C TYR A 52 -17.19 6.54 7.71
N LEU A 53 -16.90 7.80 7.40
CA LEU A 53 -16.66 8.27 6.04
C LEU A 53 -15.30 7.76 5.57
N LEU A 54 -15.28 7.03 4.46
CA LEU A 54 -14.05 6.51 3.88
C LEU A 54 -13.52 7.48 2.81
N ALA A 55 -12.25 7.81 2.93
CA ALA A 55 -11.52 8.59 1.95
C ALA A 55 -10.54 7.67 1.20
N GLY A 56 -10.41 7.88 -0.11
CA GLY A 56 -9.47 7.16 -0.95
C GLY A 56 -8.19 7.96 -1.15
N LEU A 57 -7.04 7.33 -0.94
CA LEU A 57 -5.74 7.93 -1.24
C LEU A 57 -5.66 8.27 -2.71
N SER A 58 -5.55 9.57 -3.02
CA SER A 58 -5.59 10.11 -4.37
C SER A 58 -5.17 11.58 -4.38
N SER A 59 -4.50 12.00 -5.44
CA SER A 59 -4.16 13.39 -5.73
C SER A 59 -5.05 14.02 -6.82
N GLY A 60 -6.24 13.46 -7.09
CA GLY A 60 -7.25 14.07 -7.96
C GLY A 60 -8.06 13.13 -8.85
N ASP A 61 -7.73 11.84 -8.92
CA ASP A 61 -8.57 10.85 -9.57
C ASP A 61 -9.68 10.34 -8.63
N TRP A 62 -10.89 10.22 -9.16
CA TRP A 62 -12.08 9.99 -8.33
C TRP A 62 -13.16 9.16 -9.03
N ASP A 63 -12.87 8.65 -10.24
CA ASP A 63 -13.79 7.85 -11.03
C ASP A 63 -13.77 6.38 -10.60
N LEU A 64 -14.93 5.88 -10.16
CA LEU A 64 -15.13 4.49 -9.80
C LEU A 64 -15.53 3.64 -11.00
N LYS A 65 -15.09 2.38 -10.97
CA LYS A 65 -15.56 1.34 -11.89
C LYS A 65 -16.54 0.44 -11.14
N THR A 66 -17.78 0.88 -11.06
CA THR A 66 -18.85 0.05 -10.47
C THR A 66 -19.38 -0.92 -11.53
N GLY A 67 -19.52 -2.20 -11.18
CA GLY A 67 -20.11 -3.20 -12.08
C GLY A 67 -21.57 -2.87 -12.45
N THR A 68 -22.15 -3.59 -13.41
CA THR A 68 -23.52 -3.38 -13.89
C THR A 68 -24.59 -3.61 -12.82
N ASN A 69 -24.32 -4.43 -11.81
CA ASN A 69 -25.15 -4.60 -10.62
C ASN A 69 -24.67 -3.68 -9.49
N THR A 70 -25.23 -2.47 -9.47
CA THR A 70 -24.89 -1.41 -8.50
C THR A 70 -25.28 -1.70 -7.05
N SER A 71 -26.12 -2.72 -6.82
CA SER A 71 -26.62 -3.14 -5.50
C SER A 71 -25.64 -4.01 -4.71
N GLN A 72 -24.65 -4.61 -5.38
CA GLN A 72 -23.60 -5.41 -4.75
C GLN A 72 -22.28 -4.62 -4.78
N LEU A 73 -21.72 -4.35 -3.61
CA LEU A 73 -20.45 -3.63 -3.44
C LEU A 73 -19.24 -4.54 -3.74
N ASP A 74 -19.35 -5.41 -4.74
CA ASP A 74 -18.31 -6.38 -5.14
C ASP A 74 -17.05 -5.68 -5.69
N TRP A 75 -17.17 -4.39 -6.02
CA TRP A 75 -16.08 -3.53 -6.43
C TRP A 75 -15.28 -2.94 -5.26
N ILE A 76 -15.67 -3.22 -4.01
CA ILE A 76 -14.92 -2.88 -2.79
C ILE A 76 -14.60 -4.16 -2.01
N THR A 77 -13.34 -4.35 -1.65
CA THR A 77 -12.88 -5.52 -0.90
C THR A 77 -12.16 -5.11 0.38
N ALA A 78 -12.48 -5.72 1.51
CA ALA A 78 -11.79 -5.46 2.78
C ALA A 78 -10.33 -5.93 2.72
N ILE A 79 -9.43 -5.17 3.35
CA ILE A 79 -8.02 -5.56 3.47
C ILE A 79 -7.84 -6.44 4.71
N PRO A 80 -7.31 -7.67 4.59
CA PRO A 80 -7.02 -8.51 5.73
C PRO A 80 -6.01 -7.85 6.69
N PRO A 81 -6.23 -7.85 8.01
CA PRO A 81 -5.28 -7.27 8.98
C PRO A 81 -3.87 -7.88 8.90
N SER A 82 -3.75 -9.13 8.45
CA SER A 82 -2.48 -9.81 8.25
C SER A 82 -1.59 -9.12 7.21
N TYR A 83 -2.14 -8.32 6.28
CA TYR A 83 -1.36 -7.64 5.26
C TYR A 83 -0.41 -6.59 5.85
N ASN A 84 -0.68 -6.05 7.04
CA ASN A 84 0.25 -5.13 7.71
C ASN A 84 1.61 -5.77 8.03
N SER A 85 1.67 -7.09 8.23
CA SER A 85 2.94 -7.82 8.40
C SER A 85 3.77 -7.90 7.12
N GLN A 86 3.17 -7.62 5.96
CA GLN A 86 3.79 -7.66 4.64
C GLN A 86 4.26 -6.27 4.19
N LEU A 87 4.02 -5.22 4.96
CA LEU A 87 4.38 -3.84 4.61
C LEU A 87 5.81 -3.52 5.04
N ILE A 88 6.61 -3.13 4.05
CA ILE A 88 8.06 -3.00 4.14
C ILE A 88 8.52 -1.68 3.56
N SER A 89 9.55 -1.10 4.17
CA SER A 89 10.35 -0.04 3.57
C SER A 89 11.81 -0.49 3.44
N LEU A 90 12.39 -0.26 2.26
CA LEU A 90 13.76 -0.62 1.91
C LEU A 90 14.65 0.62 2.06
N GLN A 91 15.58 0.56 3.01
CA GLN A 91 16.43 1.68 3.40
C GLN A 91 17.89 1.45 3.00
N GLN A 92 18.61 2.52 2.71
CA GLN A 92 20.05 2.48 2.51
C GLN A 92 20.67 3.80 2.98
N GLN A 93 21.88 3.73 3.54
CA GLN A 93 22.59 4.90 4.01
C GLN A 93 23.55 5.42 2.92
N SER A 94 23.50 6.72 2.64
CA SER A 94 24.39 7.41 1.70
C SER A 94 24.74 8.78 2.28
N SER A 95 26.02 9.16 2.31
CA SER A 95 26.50 10.47 2.78
C SER A 95 25.92 10.92 4.13
N ASN A 96 25.85 10.01 5.12
CA ASN A 96 25.25 10.19 6.45
C ASN A 96 23.73 10.43 6.49
N GLU A 97 23.03 10.43 5.35
CA GLU A 97 21.59 10.48 5.30
C GLU A 97 21.01 9.06 5.09
N THR A 98 19.79 8.84 5.59
CA THR A 98 19.03 7.62 5.31
C THR A 98 18.11 7.87 4.14
N PHE A 99 18.24 7.05 3.11
CA PHE A 99 17.37 7.05 1.95
C PHE A 99 16.45 5.83 1.97
N VAL A 100 15.27 6.00 1.39
CA VAL A 100 14.25 4.98 1.21
C VAL A 100 13.95 4.79 -0.26
N LEU A 101 13.63 3.56 -0.62
CA LEU A 101 13.03 3.24 -1.91
C LEU A 101 11.62 3.84 -1.96
N MET A 102 11.30 4.58 -3.03
CA MET A 102 10.02 5.28 -3.18
C MET A 102 9.47 5.10 -4.60
N ASN A 103 8.14 5.00 -4.72
CA ASN A 103 7.44 5.16 -5.98
C ASN A 103 7.24 6.65 -6.30
N SER A 104 8.00 7.15 -7.28
CA SER A 104 7.90 8.53 -7.76
C SER A 104 7.43 8.52 -9.22
N ASN A 105 6.14 8.79 -9.42
CA ASN A 105 5.49 8.82 -10.75
C ASN A 105 5.70 7.52 -11.54
N ASN A 106 5.38 6.38 -10.93
CA ASN A 106 5.54 5.04 -11.52
C ASN A 106 6.98 4.65 -11.86
N THR A 107 7.96 5.36 -11.31
CA THR A 107 9.38 4.98 -11.36
C THR A 107 9.89 4.82 -9.95
N ILE A 108 10.81 3.88 -9.74
CA ILE A 108 11.36 3.64 -8.40
C ILE A 108 12.63 4.45 -8.23
N THR A 109 12.67 5.29 -7.21
CA THR A 109 13.82 6.14 -6.86
C THR A 109 14.24 5.94 -5.41
N MET A 110 15.45 6.39 -5.10
CA MET A 110 15.91 6.60 -3.72
C MET A 110 15.63 8.05 -3.33
N GLU A 111 14.85 8.23 -2.28
CA GLU A 111 14.48 9.53 -1.72
C GLU A 111 14.90 9.62 -0.25
N LYS A 112 14.96 10.84 0.29
CA LYS A 112 15.22 11.02 1.72
C LYS A 112 14.09 10.40 2.54
N MET A 113 14.43 9.89 3.74
CA MET A 113 13.44 9.39 4.68
C MET A 113 12.32 10.44 4.91
N PRO A 114 11.05 10.12 4.57
CA PRO A 114 9.96 11.07 4.70
C PRO A 114 9.43 11.14 6.14
N GLU A 115 8.68 12.21 6.42
CA GLU A 115 7.88 12.31 7.64
C GLU A 115 6.67 11.37 7.58
N SER A 116 6.29 10.84 8.75
CA SER A 116 5.15 9.91 8.87
C SER A 116 3.83 10.65 8.64
N GLY A 117 2.92 10.03 7.90
CA GLY A 117 1.59 10.60 7.60
C GLY A 117 1.55 11.50 6.37
N THR A 118 2.56 11.41 5.50
CA THR A 118 2.66 12.17 4.24
C THR A 118 2.52 11.24 3.04
N ASP A 119 2.19 11.78 1.86
CA ASP A 119 2.19 11.03 0.60
C ASP A 119 3.51 10.30 0.34
N ALA A 120 4.62 10.93 0.69
CA ALA A 120 5.95 10.33 0.55
C ALA A 120 6.11 9.07 1.43
N ALA A 121 5.52 9.03 2.63
CA ALA A 121 5.53 7.84 3.48
C ALA A 121 4.68 6.70 2.89
N LEU A 122 3.59 7.01 2.18
CA LEU A 122 2.79 6.02 1.45
C LEU A 122 3.61 5.45 0.28
N GLN A 123 4.21 6.33 -0.53
CA GLN A 123 5.01 5.99 -1.70
C GLN A 123 6.30 5.22 -1.36
N ALA A 124 6.83 5.39 -0.15
CA ALA A 124 8.00 4.67 0.38
C ALA A 124 7.63 3.36 1.11
N THR A 125 6.37 2.95 1.07
CA THR A 125 5.87 1.70 1.66
C THR A 125 5.45 0.74 0.56
N PHE A 126 5.92 -0.50 0.65
CA PHE A 126 5.62 -1.56 -0.30
C PHE A 126 5.08 -2.77 0.43
N ARG A 127 4.06 -3.42 -0.14
CA ARG A 127 3.63 -4.75 0.28
C ARG A 127 4.45 -5.80 -0.46
N PHE A 128 5.09 -6.69 0.29
CA PHE A 128 5.72 -7.88 -0.26
C PHE A 128 4.66 -8.96 -0.47
N VAL A 129 4.32 -9.20 -1.74
CA VAL A 129 3.29 -10.15 -2.15
C VAL A 129 3.94 -11.47 -2.53
N SER A 130 3.45 -12.58 -1.96
CA SER A 130 3.92 -13.93 -2.28
C SER A 130 2.88 -14.96 -1.87
N GLU A 131 2.74 -16.02 -2.66
CA GLU A 131 1.80 -17.12 -2.40
C GLU A 131 2.16 -17.93 -1.15
N ASN A 132 3.44 -17.92 -0.74
CA ASN A 132 3.96 -18.75 0.35
C ASN A 132 4.34 -17.94 1.61
N LEU A 133 3.79 -16.74 1.79
CA LEU A 133 3.97 -15.99 3.02
C LEU A 133 3.01 -16.52 4.09
N ASN A 134 3.41 -17.58 4.78
CA ASN A 134 2.81 -17.92 6.06
C ASN A 134 3.06 -16.77 7.03
N SER A 135 1.98 -16.23 7.60
CA SER A 135 1.95 -15.06 8.49
C SER A 135 2.76 -15.22 9.79
N SER A 136 3.29 -16.42 10.06
CA SER A 136 4.07 -16.78 11.24
C SER A 136 5.58 -16.62 11.09
N GLU A 137 6.10 -16.40 9.88
CA GLU A 137 7.54 -16.29 9.64
C GLU A 137 7.98 -14.83 9.54
N ASN A 138 8.69 -14.37 10.57
CA ASN A 138 9.23 -13.00 10.69
C ASN A 138 10.38 -12.66 9.71
N SER A 139 10.64 -13.50 8.70
CA SER A 139 11.74 -13.30 7.76
C SER A 139 11.29 -13.51 6.32
N PHE A 140 11.62 -12.54 5.45
CA PHE A 140 11.46 -12.66 4.01
C PHE A 140 12.67 -13.36 3.35
N ILE A 141 13.79 -13.52 4.05
CA ILE A 141 15.00 -14.13 3.48
C ILE A 141 14.70 -15.57 3.04
N GLY A 142 15.06 -15.88 1.79
CA GLY A 142 14.80 -17.15 1.14
C GLY A 142 13.50 -17.18 0.33
N LYS A 143 12.61 -16.21 0.51
CA LYS A 143 11.31 -16.15 -0.16
C LYS A 143 11.40 -15.39 -1.49
N THR A 144 10.50 -15.73 -2.38
CA THR A 144 10.25 -14.99 -3.62
C THR A 144 9.06 -14.06 -3.41
N VAL A 145 9.25 -12.78 -3.71
CA VAL A 145 8.23 -11.74 -3.52
C VAL A 145 8.07 -10.89 -4.77
N MET A 146 6.88 -10.37 -4.97
CA MET A 146 6.59 -9.21 -5.81
C MET A 146 6.42 -8.00 -4.90
N MET A 147 6.72 -6.80 -5.39
CA MET A 147 6.55 -5.57 -4.62
C MET A 147 5.37 -4.79 -5.16
N GLU A 148 4.36 -4.55 -4.33
CA GLU A 148 3.19 -3.72 -4.62
C GLU A 148 3.35 -2.39 -3.87
N PRO A 149 3.34 -1.22 -4.53
CA PRO A 149 3.31 0.06 -3.83
C PRO A 149 2.02 0.20 -3.00
N PHE A 150 2.14 0.70 -1.77
CA PHE A 150 1.01 0.81 -0.83
C PHE A 150 -0.12 1.72 -1.35
N ASP A 151 0.24 2.80 -2.03
CA ASP A 151 -0.65 3.81 -2.60
C ASP A 151 -1.28 3.40 -3.95
N LEU A 152 -0.81 2.30 -4.55
CA LEU A 152 -1.29 1.79 -5.84
C LEU A 152 -1.64 0.29 -5.76
N PRO A 153 -2.66 -0.09 -4.97
CA PRO A 153 -3.05 -1.49 -4.82
C PRO A 153 -3.40 -2.11 -6.17
N GLY A 154 -2.92 -3.33 -6.40
CA GLY A 154 -3.06 -4.08 -7.64
C GLY A 154 -1.98 -3.81 -8.70
N LEU A 155 -1.13 -2.79 -8.53
CA LEU A 155 0.04 -2.58 -9.39
C LEU A 155 1.31 -3.14 -8.75
N LEU A 156 2.28 -3.49 -9.58
CA LEU A 156 3.51 -4.13 -9.14
C LEU A 156 4.74 -3.40 -9.68
N VAL A 157 5.85 -3.53 -8.97
CA VAL A 157 7.16 -3.12 -9.47
C VAL A 157 7.61 -4.07 -10.57
N VAL A 158 7.93 -3.50 -11.73
CA VAL A 158 8.30 -4.20 -12.96
C VAL A 158 9.73 -3.84 -13.41
N GLN A 159 10.45 -4.82 -13.92
CA GLN A 159 11.83 -4.72 -14.38
C GLN A 159 11.83 -4.69 -15.90
N GLN A 160 12.50 -3.68 -16.47
CA GLN A 160 12.52 -3.42 -17.91
C GLN A 160 13.77 -4.01 -18.59
N GLY A 161 14.49 -4.91 -17.92
CA GLY A 161 15.74 -5.51 -18.40
C GLY A 161 16.99 -5.03 -17.67
N LYS A 162 18.15 -5.54 -18.10
CA LYS A 162 19.45 -5.24 -17.48
C LYS A 162 19.79 -3.76 -17.60
N ASN A 163 20.22 -3.18 -16.49
CA ASN A 163 20.58 -1.77 -16.34
C ASN A 163 19.45 -0.78 -16.68
N GLN A 164 18.21 -1.27 -16.84
CA GLN A 164 17.03 -0.44 -17.00
C GLN A 164 16.42 -0.16 -15.64
N THR A 165 15.78 1.00 -15.54
CA THR A 165 15.14 1.46 -14.32
C THR A 165 13.89 0.64 -14.04
N LEU A 166 13.58 0.43 -12.76
CA LEU A 166 12.32 -0.18 -12.37
C LEU A 166 11.17 0.80 -12.60
N ALA A 167 10.02 0.26 -12.98
CA ALA A 167 8.77 0.99 -13.10
C ALA A 167 7.67 0.34 -12.26
N VAL A 168 6.49 0.97 -12.22
CA VAL A 168 5.26 0.39 -11.65
C VAL A 168 4.27 0.16 -12.79
N GLY A 169 3.66 -1.03 -12.83
CA GLY A 169 2.73 -1.41 -13.88
C GLY A 169 1.89 -2.64 -13.52
N ASP A 170 1.14 -3.15 -14.49
CA ASP A 170 0.27 -4.32 -14.32
C ASP A 170 1.08 -5.63 -14.21
N THR A 171 0.39 -6.65 -13.75
CA THR A 171 0.83 -8.02 -13.50
C THR A 171 1.52 -8.69 -14.69
N GLU A 172 1.18 -8.33 -15.93
CA GLU A 172 1.77 -8.88 -17.17
C GLU A 172 3.26 -8.53 -17.38
N GLY A 173 3.88 -7.77 -16.47
CA GLY A 173 5.32 -7.53 -16.39
C GLY A 173 5.92 -7.71 -14.99
N SER A 174 5.18 -8.36 -14.07
CA SER A 174 5.54 -8.45 -12.66
C SER A 174 6.93 -9.03 -12.42
N SER A 175 7.73 -8.32 -11.60
CA SER A 175 9.08 -8.79 -11.25
C SER A 175 9.03 -9.58 -9.97
N MET A 176 9.38 -10.85 -10.07
CA MET A 176 9.66 -11.68 -8.92
C MET A 176 11.10 -11.48 -8.47
N PHE A 177 11.27 -11.22 -7.18
CA PHE A 177 12.57 -11.09 -6.55
C PHE A 177 12.74 -12.14 -5.45
N ARG A 178 13.86 -12.85 -5.48
CA ARG A 178 14.29 -13.67 -4.35
C ARG A 178 14.97 -12.76 -3.35
N VAL A 179 14.45 -12.71 -2.13
CA VAL A 179 15.08 -11.98 -1.03
C VAL A 179 16.20 -12.86 -0.48
N VAL A 180 17.44 -12.37 -0.55
CA VAL A 180 18.62 -13.08 -0.05
C VAL A 180 19.30 -12.25 1.05
N LYS A 181 20.20 -12.89 1.80
CA LYS A 181 21.10 -12.16 2.71
C LYS A 181 21.85 -11.09 1.91
N GLY A 182 21.94 -9.89 2.47
CA GLY A 182 22.60 -8.76 1.84
C GLY A 182 24.04 -9.08 1.49
N LEU A 183 24.43 -8.67 0.28
CA LEU A 183 25.76 -8.95 -0.25
C LEU A 183 26.86 -8.21 0.54
N ASP A 184 26.52 -7.14 1.24
CA ASP A 184 27.45 -6.35 2.07
C ASP A 184 27.88 -7.04 3.38
N GLY A 185 27.21 -8.13 3.79
CA GLY A 185 27.50 -8.85 5.02
C GLY A 185 27.09 -8.15 6.32
N LYS A 186 26.33 -7.05 6.27
CA LYS A 186 26.01 -6.17 7.42
C LYS A 186 24.58 -6.36 7.96
N GLY A 187 24.00 -7.54 7.81
CA GLY A 187 22.63 -7.84 8.27
C GLY A 187 21.53 -7.17 7.43
N THR A 188 21.86 -6.76 6.20
CA THR A 188 20.92 -6.23 5.20
C THR A 188 20.33 -7.36 4.35
N VAL A 189 19.51 -7.01 3.37
CA VAL A 189 18.99 -7.92 2.34
C VAL A 189 19.32 -7.42 0.94
N SER A 190 19.40 -8.35 0.00
CA SER A 190 19.47 -8.04 -1.43
C SER A 190 18.30 -8.70 -2.15
N LEU A 191 17.75 -8.02 -3.15
CA LEU A 191 16.64 -8.53 -3.96
C LEU A 191 17.18 -8.98 -5.30
N GLU A 192 17.33 -10.30 -5.48
CA GLU A 192 17.80 -10.93 -6.72
C GLU A 192 16.63 -11.14 -7.68
N SER A 193 16.78 -10.75 -8.94
CA SER A 193 15.78 -11.04 -9.97
C SER A 193 15.69 -12.55 -10.23
N VAL A 194 14.46 -13.09 -10.20
CA VAL A 194 14.22 -14.50 -10.54
C VAL A 194 14.44 -14.77 -12.02
N SER A 195 14.04 -13.85 -12.90
CA SER A 195 14.19 -13.98 -14.36
C SER A 195 15.62 -13.74 -14.83
N GLN A 196 16.46 -13.09 -14.01
CA GLN A 196 17.84 -12.76 -14.34
C GLN A 196 18.78 -13.06 -13.18
N LYS A 197 19.18 -14.33 -13.07
CA LYS A 197 20.09 -14.82 -12.04
C LYS A 197 21.38 -13.99 -11.97
N GLY A 198 21.81 -13.65 -10.75
CA GLY A 198 22.98 -12.82 -10.49
C GLY A 198 22.77 -11.31 -10.71
N CYS A 199 21.53 -10.88 -10.98
CA CYS A 199 21.16 -9.49 -11.10
C CYS A 199 20.28 -9.05 -9.93
N PHE A 200 20.59 -7.89 -9.35
CA PHE A 200 20.00 -7.39 -8.12
C PHE A 200 19.47 -5.97 -8.31
N LEU A 201 18.55 -5.56 -7.44
CA LEU A 201 18.20 -4.15 -7.30
C LEU A 201 19.45 -3.35 -6.94
N TYR A 202 19.69 -2.26 -7.66
CA TYR A 202 20.93 -1.49 -7.61
C TYR A 202 20.64 0.01 -7.61
N THR A 203 21.28 0.73 -6.68
CA THR A 203 21.18 2.18 -6.49
C THR A 203 22.54 2.90 -6.61
N GLY A 204 23.63 2.21 -6.30
CA GLY A 204 24.97 2.80 -6.14
C GLY A 204 25.31 3.10 -4.66
N VAL A 205 26.47 3.71 -4.41
CA VAL A 205 26.97 3.97 -3.03
C VAL A 205 27.05 5.43 -2.61
N ASN A 206 26.95 6.38 -3.55
CA ASN A 206 27.04 7.83 -3.30
C ASN A 206 26.06 8.59 -4.22
N TYR A 207 24.79 8.52 -3.88
CA TYR A 207 23.71 9.10 -4.68
C TYR A 207 22.94 10.17 -3.90
N LYS A 208 22.10 10.91 -4.63
CA LYS A 208 21.20 11.95 -4.10
C LYS A 208 19.74 11.51 -4.26
N ALA A 209 18.83 12.24 -3.62
CA ALA A 209 17.39 12.15 -3.85
C ALA A 209 17.06 12.18 -5.35
N GLY A 210 16.07 11.41 -5.80
CA GLY A 210 15.72 11.24 -7.21
C GLY A 210 16.53 10.18 -7.97
N THR A 211 17.47 9.49 -7.32
CA THR A 211 18.29 8.48 -8.02
C THR A 211 17.46 7.25 -8.34
N LYS A 212 17.31 6.96 -9.63
CA LYS A 212 16.51 5.83 -10.12
C LYS A 212 17.16 4.49 -9.79
N ILE A 213 16.34 3.56 -9.33
CA ILE A 213 16.76 2.18 -9.06
C ILE A 213 16.69 1.39 -10.35
N LYS A 214 17.71 0.56 -10.59
CA LYS A 214 17.77 -0.32 -11.75
C LYS A 214 18.09 -1.75 -11.35
N LEU A 215 17.92 -2.67 -12.29
CA LEU A 215 18.46 -4.02 -12.16
C LEU A 215 19.91 -4.04 -12.64
N SER A 216 20.86 -4.46 -11.82
CA SER A 216 22.27 -4.58 -12.23
C SER A 216 22.85 -5.93 -11.84
N CYS A 217 23.73 -6.46 -12.69
CA CYS A 217 24.33 -7.78 -12.52
C CYS A 217 25.80 -7.63 -12.19
N GLN A 218 26.30 -8.46 -11.28
CA GLN A 218 27.72 -8.50 -11.01
C GLN A 218 28.46 -8.99 -12.26
N SER A 219 29.28 -8.12 -12.85
CA SER A 219 30.19 -8.52 -13.92
C SER A 219 31.37 -9.30 -13.32
N GLY A 220 32.08 -10.09 -14.13
CA GLY A 220 33.17 -10.95 -13.65
C GLY A 220 34.34 -10.20 -12.97
N LEU A 221 34.39 -8.87 -13.11
CA LEU A 221 35.28 -8.00 -12.33
C LEU A 221 34.61 -7.67 -10.99
N LYS A 222 35.27 -7.99 -9.88
CA LYS A 222 34.78 -7.67 -8.53
C LYS A 222 34.74 -6.16 -8.30
N ASP A 223 33.62 -5.54 -8.63
CA ASP A 223 33.30 -4.19 -8.18
C ASP A 223 33.07 -4.21 -6.66
N ALA A 224 34.02 -3.62 -5.92
CA ALA A 224 33.99 -3.57 -4.46
C ALA A 224 32.80 -2.78 -3.90
N ALA A 225 32.20 -1.88 -4.69
CA ALA A 225 31.03 -1.10 -4.31
C ALA A 225 29.71 -1.84 -4.55
N PHE A 226 29.70 -2.86 -5.41
CA PHE A 226 28.49 -3.60 -5.79
C PHE A 226 27.74 -4.21 -4.60
N PRO A 227 28.41 -4.86 -3.62
CA PRO A 227 27.73 -5.41 -2.46
C PRO A 227 26.96 -4.36 -1.66
N GLN A 228 27.56 -3.19 -1.44
CA GLN A 228 26.90 -2.09 -0.73
C GLN A 228 25.77 -1.48 -1.57
N ALA A 229 25.98 -1.31 -2.88
CA ALA A 229 25.02 -0.72 -3.81
C ALA A 229 23.74 -1.54 -4.05
N THR A 230 23.74 -2.81 -3.62
CA THR A 230 22.64 -3.78 -3.82
C THR A 230 22.07 -4.31 -2.51
N SER A 231 22.50 -3.74 -1.38
CA SER A 231 22.12 -4.16 -0.04
C SER A 231 21.27 -3.09 0.63
N PHE A 232 20.12 -3.51 1.16
CA PHE A 232 19.11 -2.64 1.76
C PHE A 232 18.79 -3.14 3.17
N LYS A 233 18.64 -2.21 4.11
CA LYS A 233 18.03 -2.51 5.40
C LYS A 233 16.52 -2.64 5.21
N LEU A 234 16.00 -3.81 5.55
CA LEU A 234 14.58 -4.09 5.52
C LEU A 234 13.96 -3.64 6.84
N SER A 235 12.89 -2.84 6.78
CA SER A 235 12.20 -2.27 7.93
C SER A 235 10.68 -2.36 7.77
N LYS A 236 9.92 -2.18 8.86
CA LYS A 236 8.46 -2.05 8.78
C LYS A 236 8.10 -0.90 7.83
N GLY A 237 7.03 -1.06 7.06
CA GLY A 237 6.46 -0.01 6.23
C GLY A 237 6.29 1.30 7.00
N LEU A 238 6.49 2.42 6.32
CA LEU A 238 6.33 3.75 6.92
C LEU A 238 4.85 4.13 7.09
N SER A 239 3.98 3.40 6.39
CA SER A 239 2.53 3.47 6.48
C SER A 239 1.95 2.08 6.78
N GLU A 240 0.76 2.04 7.36
CA GLU A 240 0.02 0.80 7.63
C GLU A 240 -1.45 0.92 7.26
N TYR A 241 -2.08 -0.21 6.92
CA TYR A 241 -3.51 -0.25 6.72
C TYR A 241 -4.23 -0.04 8.05
N HIS A 242 -5.23 0.84 8.04
CA HIS A 242 -6.16 0.98 9.15
C HIS A 242 -7.00 -0.31 9.26
N PRO A 243 -7.46 -0.72 10.45
CA PRO A 243 -8.36 -1.88 10.60
C PRO A 243 -9.67 -1.79 9.80
N ILE A 244 -10.02 -0.57 9.36
CA ILE A 244 -11.18 -0.26 8.52
C ILE A 244 -10.68 0.20 7.14
N SER A 245 -9.84 -0.61 6.50
CA SER A 245 -9.31 -0.33 5.17
C SER A 245 -9.90 -1.26 4.12
N PHE A 246 -10.16 -0.69 2.95
CA PHE A 246 -10.71 -1.41 1.80
C PHE A 246 -9.96 -1.02 0.53
N VAL A 247 -10.04 -1.87 -0.48
CA VAL A 247 -9.61 -1.55 -1.84
C VAL A 247 -10.85 -1.39 -2.71
N ALA A 248 -11.00 -0.26 -3.38
CA ALA A 248 -12.08 -0.01 -4.33
C ALA A 248 -11.58 0.01 -5.77
N ASN A 249 -12.34 -0.57 -6.70
CA ASN A 249 -12.01 -0.52 -8.12
C ASN A 249 -12.37 0.85 -8.73
N GLY A 250 -11.36 1.55 -9.24
CA GLY A 250 -11.52 2.75 -10.05
C GLY A 250 -11.45 2.48 -11.54
N ALA A 251 -11.76 3.50 -12.35
CA ALA A 251 -11.71 3.41 -13.81
C ALA A 251 -10.28 3.20 -14.34
N LYS A 252 -9.29 3.85 -13.71
CA LYS A 252 -7.87 3.84 -14.13
C LYS A 252 -6.96 3.03 -13.22
N ARG A 253 -7.29 2.97 -11.92
CA ARG A 253 -6.53 2.25 -10.89
C ARG A 253 -7.46 1.85 -9.75
N LYS A 254 -6.96 1.08 -8.79
CA LYS A 254 -7.67 0.84 -7.53
C LYS A 254 -7.32 1.92 -6.50
N PHE A 255 -8.25 2.18 -5.59
CA PHE A 255 -8.10 3.13 -4.49
C PHE A 255 -7.95 2.39 -3.17
N LEU A 256 -7.00 2.81 -2.34
CA LEU A 256 -6.95 2.43 -0.94
C LEU A 256 -7.88 3.36 -0.14
N LEU A 257 -8.96 2.80 0.40
CA LEU A 257 -9.92 3.49 1.25
C LEU A 257 -9.56 3.29 2.73
N MET A 258 -9.66 4.37 3.52
CA MET A 258 -9.53 4.35 4.98
C MET A 258 -10.40 5.44 5.61
N PRO A 259 -10.69 5.40 6.93
CA PRO A 259 -11.49 6.43 7.56
C PRO A 259 -10.83 7.80 7.39
N LEU A 260 -11.60 8.82 7.02
CA LEU A 260 -11.06 10.18 6.81
C LEU A 260 -10.26 10.67 8.01
N LEU A 261 -10.75 10.40 9.22
CA LEU A 261 -10.11 10.84 10.47
C LEU A 261 -8.84 10.05 10.84
N SER A 262 -8.45 9.04 10.07
CA SER A 262 -7.14 8.38 10.24
C SER A 262 -6.04 9.01 9.41
N MET A 263 -6.38 9.86 8.43
CA MET A 263 -5.42 10.58 7.59
C MET A 263 -4.90 11.82 8.34
N ARG A 264 -3.67 12.23 8.00
CA ARG A 264 -2.98 13.40 8.53
C ARG A 264 -2.74 14.40 7.40
N ASP A 265 -1.65 14.20 6.65
CA ASP A 265 -1.20 15.09 5.58
C ASP A 265 -1.14 14.35 4.22
N GLU A 266 -1.74 13.17 4.12
CA GLU A 266 -1.88 12.45 2.86
C GLU A 266 -2.94 13.10 1.97
N SER A 267 -2.72 13.06 0.65
CA SER A 267 -3.69 13.48 -0.35
C SER A 267 -4.81 12.46 -0.48
N TYR A 268 -6.07 12.95 -0.45
CA TYR A 268 -7.23 12.08 -0.52
C TYR A 268 -8.42 12.67 -1.27
N THR A 269 -9.31 11.77 -1.67
CA THR A 269 -10.62 12.06 -2.24
C THR A 269 -11.70 11.43 -1.37
N VAL A 270 -12.73 12.21 -1.02
CA VAL A 270 -13.88 11.75 -0.22
C VAL A 270 -15.09 11.39 -1.09
N TYR A 271 -15.21 12.06 -2.23
CA TYR A 271 -16.35 11.96 -3.11
C TYR A 271 -15.93 11.37 -4.44
N PHE A 272 -16.69 10.39 -4.90
CA PHE A 272 -16.34 9.60 -6.07
C PHE A 272 -17.43 9.71 -7.14
N SER A 273 -17.00 9.84 -8.39
CA SER A 273 -17.89 9.79 -9.55
C SER A 273 -18.16 8.33 -9.85
N ARG A 274 -19.43 7.93 -9.95
CA ARG A 274 -19.77 6.69 -10.64
C ARG A 274 -19.70 6.97 -12.13
N GLY A 275 -18.80 6.29 -12.83
CA GLY A 275 -18.85 6.24 -14.28
C GLY A 275 -20.25 5.81 -14.73
N ALA A 276 -20.79 6.50 -15.73
CA ALA A 276 -22.03 6.10 -16.41
C ALA A 276 -21.88 4.75 -17.10
#